data_AF-A0A8T0Q4R1-F1
#
_entry.id   AF-A0A8T0Q4R1-F1
#
_cell.length_a   1.000
_cell.length_b   1.000
_cell.length_c   1.000
_cell.angle_alpha   90.00
_cell.angle_beta   90.00
_cell.angle_gamma   90.00
#
_symmetry.space_group_name_H-M   'P 1'
#
loop_
_entity.id
_entity.type
_entity.pdbx_description
1 polymer ?
#
loop_
_entity_poly.entity_id
_entity_poly.type
_entity_poly.pdbx_seq_one_letter_code
_entity_poly.pdbx_strand_id
1 'polypeptide(L)'
;MAAATEDPRLLVSTPGVERAGEIDGTMGEQGRPRCDDDEEILRFMDSVDGYLVLMDSLSSALRQGWLDMASARHSMGPSRVSSTLFDHKEQSAATKLQVVDHAGLEPSESKPHFALSKWSLQEECNSTYDVTEQASTEPKLRHRGSATAPDGNHERDATTSDSSTGAGTSSHVQKARSEALSVFGALVSPKLRTAQISFETALELIVELANSRSNMLASFSQLKE
;
A
#
# COMPACT_ATOMS: atom_id res chain seq x y z
N MET A 1 -20.36 20.00 -64.81
CA MET A 1 -19.32 19.86 -65.85
C MET A 1 -18.48 18.62 -65.49
N ALA A 2 -18.49 17.61 -66.36
CA ALA A 2 -17.68 16.36 -66.42
C ALA A 2 -17.62 15.48 -65.14
N ALA A 3 -18.17 14.26 -65.00
CA ALA A 3 -18.38 13.08 -65.87
C ALA A 3 -17.10 12.30 -66.25
N ALA A 4 -16.92 11.12 -65.63
CA ALA A 4 -16.33 9.85 -66.15
C ALA A 4 -16.16 8.84 -64.98
N THR A 5 -16.95 7.76 -64.83
CA THR A 5 -16.84 6.39 -65.45
C THR A 5 -15.55 5.67 -64.99
N GLU A 6 -15.49 4.48 -64.36
CA GLU A 6 -16.35 3.27 -64.36
C GLU A 6 -16.09 2.34 -63.13
N ASP A 7 -17.06 1.48 -62.86
CA ASP A 7 -17.04 0.19 -62.13
C ASP A 7 -17.99 -0.74 -62.93
N PRO A 8 -18.12 -2.09 -62.77
CA PRO A 8 -17.35 -3.12 -62.08
C PRO A 8 -17.07 -4.37 -62.97
N ARG A 9 -16.31 -5.36 -62.48
CA ARG A 9 -16.38 -6.75 -63.02
C ARG A 9 -16.87 -7.73 -61.98
N LEU A 10 -18.17 -7.95 -62.02
CA LEU A 10 -18.87 -9.12 -61.52
C LEU A 10 -18.50 -10.34 -62.37
N LEU A 11 -18.18 -11.47 -61.73
CA LEU A 11 -18.28 -12.78 -62.35
C LEU A 11 -19.05 -13.69 -61.39
N VAL A 12 -20.36 -13.68 -61.60
CA VAL A 12 -21.31 -14.67 -61.11
C VAL A 12 -21.14 -15.94 -61.95
N SER A 13 -20.92 -17.06 -61.28
CA SER A 13 -21.12 -18.40 -61.85
C SER A 13 -22.00 -19.20 -60.88
N THR A 14 -23.17 -19.60 -61.36
CA THR A 14 -24.12 -20.53 -60.71
C THR A 14 -24.31 -21.76 -61.62
N PRO A 15 -25.08 -22.80 -61.25
CA PRO A 15 -24.59 -24.00 -60.58
C PRO A 15 -24.76 -25.28 -61.44
N GLY A 16 -23.98 -26.32 -61.15
CA GLY A 16 -24.15 -27.66 -61.71
C GLY A 16 -24.71 -28.63 -60.66
N VAL A 17 -25.78 -29.34 -61.03
CA VAL A 17 -26.62 -30.23 -60.22
C VAL A 17 -26.02 -31.65 -60.09
N GLU A 18 -26.37 -32.31 -58.98
CA GLU A 18 -26.37 -33.76 -58.68
C GLU A 18 -25.04 -34.50 -58.38
N ARG A 19 -24.91 -34.97 -57.12
CA ARG A 19 -24.93 -36.42 -56.82
C ARG A 19 -25.15 -36.69 -55.32
N ALA A 20 -26.14 -37.52 -55.02
CA ALA A 20 -26.33 -38.14 -53.72
C ALA A 20 -25.13 -39.05 -53.39
N GLY A 21 -24.62 -38.90 -52.17
CA GLY A 21 -23.62 -39.75 -51.55
C GLY A 21 -23.88 -39.77 -50.05
N GLU A 22 -24.58 -40.81 -49.63
CA GLU A 22 -24.78 -41.22 -48.25
C GLU A 22 -23.40 -41.56 -47.66
N ILE A 23 -22.95 -40.80 -46.65
CA ILE A 23 -21.84 -41.23 -45.78
C ILE A 23 -22.28 -41.15 -44.32
N ASP A 24 -22.37 -42.36 -43.80
CA ASP A 24 -22.35 -42.80 -42.42
C ASP A 24 -21.31 -42.08 -41.55
N GLY A 25 -21.66 -41.97 -40.27
CA GLY A 25 -20.75 -41.98 -39.13
C GLY A 25 -19.53 -41.07 -39.16
N THR A 26 -19.59 -39.97 -38.40
CA THR A 26 -18.61 -39.64 -37.35
C THR A 26 -19.07 -38.37 -36.64
N MET A 27 -19.77 -38.53 -35.52
CA MET A 27 -19.81 -37.48 -34.51
C MET A 27 -18.37 -37.28 -34.02
N GLY A 28 -17.72 -36.22 -34.49
CA GLY A 28 -16.51 -35.71 -33.90
C GLY A 28 -16.83 -35.16 -32.50
N GLU A 29 -16.69 -36.03 -31.50
CA GLU A 29 -16.39 -35.60 -30.13
C GLU A 29 -15.10 -34.78 -30.15
N GLN A 30 -15.23 -33.46 -30.04
CA GLN A 30 -14.28 -32.67 -29.27
C GLN A 30 -14.94 -31.37 -28.77
N GLY A 31 -16.07 -31.52 -28.09
CA GLY A 31 -16.59 -30.48 -27.20
C GLY A 31 -15.91 -30.61 -25.83
N ARG A 32 -14.62 -30.27 -25.73
CA ARG A 32 -14.05 -29.94 -24.42
C ARG A 32 -14.81 -28.68 -23.96
N PRO A 33 -15.34 -28.63 -22.72
CA PRO A 33 -16.26 -27.55 -22.35
C PRO A 33 -15.54 -26.20 -22.47
N ARG A 34 -16.16 -25.26 -23.18
CA ARG A 34 -15.81 -23.82 -23.17
C ARG A 34 -15.77 -23.19 -21.77
N CYS A 35 -16.14 -23.94 -20.75
CA CYS A 35 -16.26 -23.49 -19.37
C CYS A 35 -14.91 -23.13 -18.76
N ASP A 36 -13.81 -23.77 -19.18
CA ASP A 36 -12.47 -23.48 -18.65
C ASP A 36 -11.98 -22.10 -19.12
N ASP A 37 -12.20 -21.78 -20.40
CA ASP A 37 -11.88 -20.48 -21.00
C ASP A 37 -12.72 -19.35 -20.38
N ASP A 38 -14.03 -19.60 -20.20
CA ASP A 38 -14.95 -18.62 -19.61
C ASP A 38 -14.57 -18.30 -18.14
N GLU A 39 -14.18 -19.31 -17.36
CA GLU A 39 -13.71 -19.15 -15.98
C GLU A 39 -12.41 -18.33 -15.91
N GLU A 40 -11.52 -18.53 -16.87
CA GLU A 40 -10.29 -17.77 -16.95
C GLU A 40 -10.49 -16.31 -17.34
N ILE A 41 -11.42 -16.05 -18.27
CA ILE A 41 -11.85 -14.68 -18.62
C ILE A 41 -12.43 -13.99 -17.39
N LEU A 42 -13.29 -14.66 -16.62
CA LEU A 42 -13.86 -14.12 -15.38
C LEU A 42 -12.77 -13.79 -14.36
N ARG A 43 -11.82 -14.70 -14.15
CA ARG A 43 -10.67 -14.48 -13.25
C ARG A 43 -9.82 -13.28 -13.66
N PHE A 44 -9.58 -13.10 -14.96
CA PHE A 44 -8.89 -11.93 -15.48
C PHE A 44 -9.71 -10.65 -15.21
N MET A 45 -11.01 -10.65 -15.52
CA MET A 45 -11.88 -9.50 -15.27
C MET A 45 -11.92 -9.11 -13.78
N ASP A 46 -12.04 -10.08 -12.87
CA ASP A 46 -11.99 -9.87 -11.43
C ASP A 46 -10.63 -9.30 -10.98
N SER A 47 -9.53 -9.76 -11.58
CA SER A 47 -8.20 -9.21 -11.28
C SER A 47 -8.05 -7.75 -11.72
N VAL A 48 -8.67 -7.37 -12.85
CA VAL A 48 -8.69 -6.00 -13.35
C VAL A 48 -9.56 -5.11 -12.46
N ASP A 49 -10.75 -5.56 -12.09
CA ASP A 49 -11.64 -4.81 -11.20
C ASP A 49 -10.98 -4.57 -9.84
N GLY A 50 -10.40 -5.62 -9.24
CA GLY A 50 -9.64 -5.50 -8.00
C GLY A 50 -8.51 -4.47 -8.11
N TYR A 51 -7.71 -4.51 -9.18
CA TYR A 51 -6.66 -3.51 -9.41
C TYR A 51 -7.20 -2.08 -9.50
N LEU A 52 -8.33 -1.87 -10.18
CA LEU A 52 -8.95 -0.54 -10.32
C LEU A 52 -9.49 -0.02 -8.99
N VAL A 53 -10.09 -0.89 -8.16
CA VAL A 53 -10.51 -0.54 -6.79
C VAL A 53 -9.32 -0.15 -5.92
N LEU A 54 -8.20 -0.87 -6.02
CA LEU A 54 -6.96 -0.50 -5.34
C LEU A 54 -6.41 0.86 -5.83
N MET A 55 -6.44 1.11 -7.14
CA MET A 55 -6.02 2.40 -7.72
C MET A 55 -6.84 3.58 -7.19
N ASP A 56 -8.16 3.43 -7.07
CA ASP A 56 -9.02 4.46 -6.52
C ASP A 56 -8.75 4.67 -5.02
N SER A 57 -8.61 3.58 -4.27
CA SER A 57 -8.27 3.60 -2.85
C SER A 57 -6.93 4.31 -2.61
N LEU A 58 -5.91 4.02 -3.42
CA LEU A 58 -4.61 4.69 -3.39
C LEU A 58 -4.76 6.18 -3.68
N SER A 59 -5.52 6.52 -4.71
CA SER A 59 -5.77 7.91 -5.09
C SER A 59 -6.48 8.68 -3.98
N SER A 60 -7.45 8.06 -3.30
CA SER A 60 -8.15 8.63 -2.14
C SER A 60 -7.20 8.86 -0.96
N ALA A 61 -6.39 7.85 -0.61
CA ALA A 61 -5.40 7.96 0.46
C ALA A 61 -4.37 9.07 0.20
N LEU A 62 -3.87 9.17 -1.03
CA LEU A 62 -2.95 10.24 -1.44
C LEU A 62 -3.61 11.62 -1.35
N ARG A 63 -4.82 11.80 -1.91
CA ARG A 63 -5.54 13.09 -1.84
C ARG A 63 -5.76 13.52 -0.39
N GLN A 64 -6.16 12.60 0.48
CA GLN A 64 -6.34 12.87 1.90
C GLN A 64 -5.01 13.28 2.57
N GLY A 65 -3.94 12.53 2.31
CA GLY A 65 -2.60 12.83 2.85
C GLY A 65 -2.08 14.20 2.43
N TRP A 66 -2.18 14.55 1.15
CA TRP A 66 -1.78 15.87 0.65
C TRP A 66 -2.64 17.01 1.22
N LEU A 67 -3.95 16.81 1.35
CA LEU A 67 -4.86 17.80 1.93
C LEU A 67 -4.57 18.05 3.41
N ASP A 68 -4.38 16.98 4.18
CA ASP A 68 -4.05 17.09 5.60
C ASP A 68 -2.66 17.69 5.81
N MET A 69 -1.68 17.36 4.95
CA MET A 69 -0.37 18.00 5.00
C MET A 69 -0.44 19.50 4.67
N ALA A 70 -1.24 19.90 3.68
CA ALA A 70 -1.48 21.32 3.39
C ALA A 70 -2.15 22.04 4.56
N SER A 71 -3.13 21.40 5.20
CA SER A 71 -3.79 21.91 6.41
C SER A 71 -2.81 22.05 7.58
N ALA A 72 -1.91 21.08 7.75
CA ALA A 72 -0.85 21.15 8.74
C ALA A 72 0.10 22.33 8.49
N ARG A 73 0.57 22.51 7.25
CA ARG A 73 1.40 23.65 6.82
C ARG A 73 0.73 24.99 7.13
N HIS A 74 -0.56 25.12 6.84
CA HIS A 74 -1.31 26.33 7.14
C HIS A 74 -1.37 26.61 8.65
N SER A 75 -1.64 25.59 9.47
CA SER A 75 -1.75 25.75 10.93
C SER A 75 -0.41 25.95 11.65
N MET A 76 0.67 25.28 11.20
CA MET A 76 1.99 25.31 11.85
C MET A 76 2.88 26.43 11.31
N GLY A 77 2.53 27.00 10.15
CA GLY A 77 3.34 27.96 9.42
C GLY A 77 4.25 27.29 8.38
N PRO A 78 4.52 27.98 7.25
CA PRO A 78 5.19 27.40 6.10
C PRO A 78 6.66 27.03 6.34
N SER A 79 7.30 27.61 7.36
CA SER A 79 8.69 27.30 7.72
C SER A 79 8.83 25.97 8.46
N ARG A 80 7.78 25.53 9.17
CA ARG A 80 7.81 24.36 10.06
C ARG A 80 7.53 23.05 9.36
N VAL A 81 6.87 23.06 8.21
CA VAL A 81 6.62 21.86 7.41
C VAL A 81 7.13 22.20 6.01
N SER A 82 8.45 22.10 5.86
CA SER A 82 9.20 22.53 4.69
C SER A 82 10.28 21.51 4.36
N SER A 83 10.63 21.40 3.08
CA SER A 83 11.72 20.52 2.63
C SER A 83 13.08 20.90 3.21
N THR A 84 13.26 22.16 3.60
CA THR A 84 14.48 22.66 4.22
C THR A 84 14.77 22.09 5.61
N LEU A 85 13.78 21.44 6.25
CA LEU A 85 13.94 20.79 7.55
C LEU A 85 14.40 19.33 7.44
N PHE A 86 14.42 18.77 6.22
CA PHE A 86 14.94 17.44 6.02
C PHE A 86 16.46 17.49 6.17
N ASP A 87 16.98 16.78 7.17
CA ASP A 87 18.42 16.57 7.31
C ASP A 87 18.88 15.71 6.12
N HIS A 88 19.88 16.17 5.38
CA HIS A 88 20.43 15.43 4.24
C HIS A 88 21.42 14.33 4.66
N LYS A 89 21.53 14.07 5.97
CA LYS A 89 22.28 12.92 6.48
C LYS A 89 21.62 11.62 6.05
N GLU A 90 22.45 10.61 5.86
CA GLU A 90 21.99 9.25 5.61
C GLU A 90 21.21 8.76 6.84
N GLN A 91 19.94 8.41 6.62
CA GLN A 91 19.07 7.83 7.64
C GLN A 91 18.53 6.50 7.11
N SER A 92 18.47 5.50 7.99
CA SER A 92 17.81 4.22 7.70
C SER A 92 16.33 4.47 7.42
N ALA A 93 15.82 3.93 6.31
CA ALA A 93 14.42 4.09 5.96
C ALA A 93 13.52 3.40 7.01
N ALA A 94 12.59 4.16 7.58
CA ALA A 94 11.63 3.64 8.55
C ALA A 94 10.75 2.52 7.97
N THR A 95 10.53 2.50 6.66
CA THR A 95 9.77 1.46 5.97
C THR A 95 10.61 0.92 4.81
N LYS A 96 10.75 -0.40 4.71
CA LYS A 96 11.54 -1.08 3.69
C LYS A 96 10.67 -2.05 2.89
N LEU A 97 10.91 -2.13 1.58
CA LEU A 97 10.28 -3.08 0.69
C LEU A 97 11.13 -4.35 0.62
N GLN A 98 10.51 -5.51 0.81
CA GLN A 98 11.13 -6.81 0.67
C GLN A 98 10.53 -7.54 -0.53
N VAL A 99 11.37 -8.15 -1.35
CA VAL A 99 10.94 -9.10 -2.37
C VAL A 99 10.97 -10.48 -1.73
N VAL A 100 9.83 -11.16 -1.72
CA VAL A 100 9.68 -12.51 -1.19
C VAL A 100 9.78 -13.47 -2.35
N ASP A 101 10.91 -14.17 -2.43
CA ASP A 101 11.10 -15.25 -3.39
C ASP A 101 10.46 -16.53 -2.85
N HIS A 102 9.57 -17.14 -3.62
CA HIS A 102 9.02 -18.46 -3.28
C HIS A 102 10.04 -19.54 -3.63
N ALA A 103 10.76 -20.02 -2.62
CA ALA A 103 11.70 -21.14 -2.76
C ALA A 103 10.95 -22.41 -3.21
N GLY A 104 11.07 -22.78 -4.49
CA GLY A 104 10.54 -24.04 -5.02
C GLY A 104 9.81 -23.95 -6.37
N LEU A 105 9.60 -22.75 -6.92
CA LEU A 105 9.09 -22.58 -8.29
C LEU A 105 10.25 -22.38 -9.26
N GLU A 106 10.20 -23.05 -10.41
CA GLU A 106 11.19 -22.90 -11.47
C GLU A 106 11.31 -21.40 -11.85
N PRO A 107 12.51 -20.90 -12.20
CA PRO A 107 12.74 -19.49 -12.53
C PRO A 107 11.83 -18.92 -13.63
N SER A 108 11.19 -19.78 -14.42
CA SER A 108 10.28 -19.40 -15.50
C SER A 108 8.87 -19.03 -15.03
N GLU A 109 8.49 -19.29 -13.77
CA GLU A 109 7.14 -19.04 -13.24
C GLU A 109 7.11 -18.16 -11.97
N SER A 110 8.27 -17.74 -11.47
CA SER A 110 8.37 -16.94 -10.25
C SER A 110 7.72 -15.56 -10.43
N LYS A 111 6.51 -15.40 -9.87
CA LYS A 111 5.84 -14.10 -9.75
C LYS A 111 6.50 -13.34 -8.59
N PRO A 112 7.11 -12.16 -8.82
CA PRO A 112 7.70 -11.39 -7.73
C PRO A 112 6.60 -10.96 -6.76
N HIS A 113 6.73 -11.35 -5.49
CA HIS A 113 5.83 -10.94 -4.42
C HIS A 113 6.52 -9.88 -3.55
N PHE A 114 5.85 -8.75 -3.37
CA PHE A 114 6.36 -7.63 -2.59
C PHE A 114 5.71 -7.59 -1.22
N ALA A 115 6.52 -7.44 -0.17
CA ALA A 115 6.07 -7.27 1.21
C ALA A 115 6.64 -5.98 1.80
N LEU A 116 5.84 -5.27 2.58
CA LEU A 116 6.24 -4.03 3.24
C LEU A 116 6.64 -4.34 4.68
N SER A 117 7.88 -4.03 5.04
CA SER A 117 8.36 -4.06 6.43
C SER A 117 8.30 -2.65 7.02
N LYS A 118 7.32 -2.42 7.90
CA LYS A 118 7.09 -1.12 8.53
C LYS A 118 7.89 -1.01 9.83
N TRP A 119 8.44 0.17 10.06
CA TRP A 119 9.11 0.57 11.30
C TRP A 119 10.17 -0.43 11.74
N SER A 120 11.02 -0.88 10.80
CA SER A 120 12.00 -1.95 11.04
C SER A 120 12.72 -1.72 12.35
N LEU A 121 12.44 -2.59 13.34
CA LEU A 121 13.10 -2.63 14.64
C LEU A 121 14.57 -3.00 14.38
N GLN A 122 15.37 -2.00 14.08
CA GLN A 122 16.81 -2.12 14.16
C GLN A 122 17.16 -1.61 15.56
N GLU A 123 17.22 -2.53 16.52
CA GLU A 123 17.87 -2.28 17.81
C GLU A 123 19.35 -1.98 17.54
N GLU A 124 19.68 -0.72 17.31
CA GLU A 124 21.05 -0.23 17.44
C GLU A 124 21.31 0.01 18.93
N CYS A 125 21.48 -1.08 19.67
CA CYS A 125 22.18 -1.02 20.95
C CYS A 125 23.66 -0.73 20.70
N ASN A 126 24.14 0.27 21.43
CA ASN A 126 25.53 0.58 21.81
C ASN A 126 26.30 1.60 20.95
N SER A 127 26.31 2.83 21.46
CA SER A 127 27.58 3.55 21.61
C SER A 127 27.63 4.18 23.00
N THR A 128 28.35 3.50 23.89
CA THR A 128 28.91 4.04 25.12
C THR A 128 29.83 5.20 24.77
N TYR A 129 29.50 6.41 25.20
CA TYR A 129 30.50 7.38 25.62
C TYR A 129 30.01 8.05 26.90
N ASP A 130 30.89 7.95 27.88
CA ASP A 130 30.74 8.48 29.22
C ASP A 130 31.42 9.86 29.28
N VAL A 131 31.12 10.61 30.36
CA VAL A 131 31.84 11.81 30.87
C VAL A 131 31.48 13.17 30.24
N THR A 132 30.59 13.95 30.88
CA THR A 132 30.94 14.94 31.94
C THR A 132 29.75 15.85 32.27
N GLU A 133 29.47 15.94 33.56
CA GLU A 133 28.77 17.02 34.29
C GLU A 133 28.93 18.42 33.66
N GLN A 134 27.81 19.12 33.43
CA GLN A 134 27.75 20.56 33.69
C GLN A 134 26.32 21.03 34.00
N ALA A 135 26.22 21.67 35.16
CA ALA A 135 25.02 22.22 35.76
C ALA A 135 24.17 23.06 34.80
N SER A 136 22.86 22.88 34.86
CA SER A 136 21.91 23.90 34.46
C SER A 136 20.73 23.87 35.41
N THR A 137 20.71 24.88 36.27
CA THR A 137 19.64 25.26 37.18
C THR A 137 18.29 25.30 36.47
N GLU A 138 17.35 24.50 36.97
CA GLU A 138 15.95 24.53 36.55
C GLU A 138 15.34 25.94 36.76
N PRO A 139 14.66 26.54 35.77
CA PRO A 139 13.75 27.63 36.03
C PRO A 139 12.43 27.05 36.54
N LYS A 140 12.31 26.99 37.88
CA LYS A 140 11.09 26.67 38.62
C LYS A 140 9.94 27.57 38.16
N LEU A 141 8.95 26.99 37.46
CA LEU A 141 7.69 27.63 37.13
C LEU A 141 6.97 28.03 38.43
N ARG A 142 6.68 29.32 38.59
CA ARG A 142 5.94 29.85 39.74
C ARG A 142 4.46 29.46 39.61
N HIS A 143 4.04 28.43 40.33
CA HIS A 143 2.64 28.21 40.63
C HIS A 143 2.17 29.25 41.66
N ARG A 144 1.19 30.08 41.28
CA ARG A 144 0.46 30.98 42.18
C ARG A 144 -0.79 30.25 42.65
N GLY A 145 -0.76 29.72 43.87
CA GLY A 145 -1.92 29.07 44.50
C GLY A 145 -1.58 28.62 45.92
N SER A 146 -2.43 29.01 46.87
CA SER A 146 -2.17 29.05 48.31
C SER A 146 -2.43 27.71 49.03
N ALA A 147 -1.48 27.35 49.91
CA ALA A 147 -1.54 26.70 51.23
C ALA A 147 -2.50 25.52 51.57
N THR A 148 -1.95 24.66 52.44
CA THR A 148 -2.53 23.68 53.40
C THR A 148 -2.83 22.24 52.93
N ALA A 149 -2.11 21.29 53.55
CA ALA A 149 -2.38 19.84 53.67
C ALA A 149 -2.98 19.56 55.09
N PRO A 150 -3.26 18.31 55.57
CA PRO A 150 -3.14 16.96 54.99
C PRO A 150 -4.34 16.00 55.32
N ASP A 151 -4.12 14.68 55.15
CA ASP A 151 -4.96 13.47 55.45
C ASP A 151 -6.05 13.11 54.43
N GLY A 152 -6.26 11.86 53.99
CA GLY A 152 -5.78 10.53 54.35
C GLY A 152 -6.84 9.51 53.89
N ASN A 153 -6.44 8.32 53.41
CA ASN A 153 -7.25 7.14 52.98
C ASN A 153 -7.58 6.97 51.48
N HIS A 154 -6.96 5.94 50.86
CA HIS A 154 -7.72 4.79 50.33
C HIS A 154 -6.80 3.61 49.97
N GLU A 155 -7.05 2.46 50.60
CA GLU A 155 -6.62 1.11 50.21
C GLU A 155 -7.32 0.66 48.91
N ARG A 156 -6.60 0.00 47.98
CA ARG A 156 -7.03 -1.06 47.02
C ARG A 156 -5.75 -1.77 46.57
N ASP A 157 -5.45 -3.01 46.96
CA ASP A 157 -6.04 -4.31 46.58
C ASP A 157 -6.04 -4.63 45.07
N ALA A 158 -5.81 -5.92 44.81
CA ALA A 158 -5.09 -6.54 43.74
C ALA A 158 -5.85 -6.71 42.41
N THR A 159 -5.11 -7.33 41.48
CA THR A 159 -5.58 -8.10 40.32
C THR A 159 -6.15 -7.33 39.13
N THR A 160 -5.34 -7.23 38.08
CA THR A 160 -5.74 -7.67 36.73
C THR A 160 -4.47 -8.01 35.95
N SER A 161 -4.08 -9.28 36.07
CA SER A 161 -3.45 -9.98 34.94
C SER A 161 -4.54 -10.10 33.88
N ASP A 162 -4.24 -9.70 32.63
CA ASP A 162 -4.36 -10.59 31.48
C ASP A 162 -4.13 -9.85 30.15
N SER A 163 -3.39 -10.54 29.28
CA SER A 163 -3.24 -10.32 27.83
C SER A 163 -2.18 -9.30 27.36
N SER A 164 -0.93 -9.49 27.78
CA SER A 164 0.24 -8.81 27.19
C SER A 164 0.94 -9.67 26.14
N THR A 165 0.39 -9.74 24.92
CA THR A 165 1.16 -10.25 23.77
C THR A 165 0.95 -9.44 22.48
N GLY A 166 -0.03 -8.52 22.45
CA GLY A 166 -0.26 -7.61 21.31
C GLY A 166 0.05 -6.13 21.56
N ALA A 167 0.33 -5.73 22.81
CA ALA A 167 0.49 -4.32 23.19
C ALA A 167 1.89 -3.74 22.93
N GLY A 168 2.92 -4.59 22.86
CA GLY A 168 4.32 -4.15 22.73
C GLY A 168 4.69 -3.63 21.34
N THR A 169 4.13 -4.21 20.28
CA THR A 169 4.41 -3.79 18.90
C THR A 169 3.70 -2.48 18.55
N SER A 170 2.44 -2.34 18.97
CA SER A 170 1.65 -1.12 18.75
C SER A 170 2.26 0.11 19.44
N SER A 171 2.73 -0.04 20.69
CA SER A 171 3.37 1.07 21.42
C SER A 171 4.69 1.51 20.77
N HIS A 172 5.48 0.57 20.28
CA HIS A 172 6.72 0.87 19.55
C HIS A 172 6.46 1.64 18.25
N VAL A 173 5.49 1.19 17.44
CA VAL A 173 5.13 1.87 16.18
C VAL A 173 4.66 3.30 16.45
N GLN A 174 3.84 3.54 17.47
CA GLN A 174 3.40 4.89 17.82
C GLN A 174 4.54 5.79 18.31
N LYS A 175 5.51 5.22 19.04
CA LYS A 175 6.73 5.94 19.46
C LYS A 175 7.56 6.34 18.24
N ALA A 176 7.84 5.41 17.33
CA ALA A 176 8.62 5.68 16.12
C ALA A 176 7.92 6.70 15.20
N ARG A 177 6.59 6.64 15.07
CA ARG A 177 5.79 7.65 14.36
C ARG A 177 5.98 9.04 14.95
N SER A 178 5.91 9.14 16.27
CA SER A 178 6.07 10.41 16.99
C SER A 178 7.49 10.96 16.87
N GLU A 179 8.49 10.09 16.90
CA GLU A 179 9.90 10.42 16.71
C GLU A 179 10.16 10.96 15.30
N ALA A 180 9.63 10.30 14.25
CA ALA A 180 9.73 10.76 12.87
C ALA A 180 9.11 12.16 12.67
N LEU A 181 8.07 12.51 13.43
CA LEU A 181 7.44 13.82 13.38
C LEU A 181 8.12 14.88 14.25
N SER A 182 9.01 14.48 15.17
CA SER A 182 9.67 15.40 16.10
C SER A 182 10.55 16.45 15.40
N VAL A 183 11.00 16.17 14.18
CA VAL A 183 11.73 17.10 13.30
C VAL A 183 10.95 18.39 13.00
N PHE A 184 9.61 18.36 13.13
CA PHE A 184 8.73 19.50 12.92
C PHE A 184 8.42 20.28 14.22
N GLY A 185 9.03 19.87 15.33
CA GLY A 185 8.93 20.49 16.67
C GLY A 185 8.13 19.67 17.68
N ALA A 186 8.14 20.11 18.93
CA ALA A 186 7.50 19.40 20.06
C ALA A 186 5.96 19.33 19.98
N LEU A 187 5.33 20.27 19.27
CA LEU A 187 3.87 20.35 19.12
C LEU A 187 3.48 20.18 17.65
N VAL A 188 3.29 18.93 17.25
CA VAL A 188 2.90 18.57 15.89
C VAL A 188 1.38 18.65 15.74
N SER A 189 0.93 19.31 14.67
CA SER A 189 -0.51 19.44 14.35
C SER A 189 -1.15 18.05 14.20
N PRO A 190 -2.39 17.83 14.72
CA PRO A 190 -3.14 16.61 14.46
C PRO A 190 -3.24 16.28 12.96
N LYS A 191 -3.33 17.30 12.10
CA LYS A 191 -3.37 17.14 10.65
C LYS A 191 -2.08 16.54 10.08
N LEU A 192 -0.93 16.86 10.64
CA LEU A 192 0.33 16.26 10.18
C LEU A 192 0.41 14.78 10.56
N ARG A 193 -0.11 14.42 11.74
CA ARG A 193 -0.23 13.02 12.17
C ARG A 193 -1.18 12.24 11.27
N THR A 194 -2.34 12.81 10.92
CA THR A 194 -3.25 12.18 9.96
C THR A 194 -2.60 12.02 8.58
N ALA A 195 -1.88 13.04 8.10
CA ALA A 195 -1.15 12.94 6.84
C ALA A 195 -0.10 11.82 6.84
N GLN A 196 0.66 11.66 7.94
CA GLN A 196 1.60 10.54 8.10
C GLN A 196 0.89 9.19 7.93
N ILE A 197 -0.25 8.99 8.60
CA ILE A 197 -1.04 7.76 8.51
C ILE A 197 -1.55 7.55 7.07
N SER A 198 -2.07 8.59 6.41
CA SER A 198 -2.53 8.49 5.03
C SER A 198 -1.43 8.09 4.06
N PHE A 199 -0.21 8.62 4.22
CA PHE A 199 0.93 8.21 3.40
C PHE A 199 1.41 6.79 3.74
N GLU A 200 1.37 6.37 5.00
CA GLU A 200 1.66 4.99 5.40
C GLU A 200 0.67 3.99 4.78
N THR A 201 -0.61 4.33 4.72
CA THR A 201 -1.64 3.53 4.05
C THR A 201 -1.42 3.54 2.54
N ALA A 202 -1.05 4.68 1.95
CA ALA A 202 -0.71 4.74 0.53
C ALA A 202 0.46 3.81 0.18
N LEU A 203 1.47 3.68 1.05
CA LEU A 203 2.56 2.71 0.85
C LEU A 203 2.08 1.26 0.86
N GLU A 204 1.17 0.90 1.77
CA GLU A 204 0.54 -0.44 1.77
C GLU A 204 -0.19 -0.70 0.46
N LEU A 205 -1.03 0.26 0.04
CA LEU A 205 -1.80 0.17 -1.19
C LEU A 205 -0.90 0.09 -2.42
N ILE A 206 0.24 0.80 -2.47
CA ILE A 206 1.19 0.71 -3.59
C ILE A 206 1.78 -0.70 -3.69
N VAL A 207 2.13 -1.32 -2.56
CA VAL A 207 2.66 -2.70 -2.55
C VAL A 207 1.60 -3.70 -2.99
N GLU A 208 0.39 -3.56 -2.45
CA GLU A 208 -0.74 -4.42 -2.83
C GLU A 208 -1.09 -4.25 -4.30
N LEU A 209 -1.06 -3.02 -4.82
CA LEU A 209 -1.27 -2.69 -6.22
C LEU A 209 -0.19 -3.30 -7.12
N ALA A 210 1.08 -3.28 -6.70
CA ALA A 210 2.17 -3.92 -7.43
C ALA A 210 1.97 -5.44 -7.52
N ASN A 211 1.58 -6.08 -6.41
CA ASN A 211 1.26 -7.50 -6.36
C ASN A 211 0.02 -7.83 -7.23
N SER A 212 -1.03 -7.02 -7.13
CA SER A 212 -2.25 -7.15 -7.94
C SER A 212 -1.93 -7.02 -9.43
N ARG A 213 -1.08 -6.07 -9.82
CA ARG A 213 -0.60 -5.92 -11.20
C ARG A 213 0.14 -7.16 -11.70
N SER A 214 1.04 -7.72 -10.89
CA SER A 214 1.72 -8.97 -11.22
C SER A 214 0.72 -10.12 -11.44
N ASN A 215 -0.34 -10.19 -10.63
CA ASN A 215 -1.37 -11.20 -10.79
C ASN A 215 -2.21 -10.99 -12.06
N MET A 216 -2.66 -9.76 -12.32
CA MET A 216 -3.40 -9.39 -13.53
C MET A 216 -2.62 -9.73 -14.81
N LEU A 217 -1.33 -9.40 -14.86
CA LEU A 217 -0.48 -9.72 -16.02
C LEU A 217 -0.31 -11.23 -16.19
N ALA A 218 -0.27 -11.99 -15.11
CA ALA A 218 -0.19 -13.44 -15.17
C ALA A 218 -1.49 -14.06 -15.69
N SER A 219 -2.65 -13.64 -15.17
CA SER A 219 -3.96 -14.08 -15.68
C SER A 219 -4.17 -13.70 -17.15
N PHE A 220 -3.68 -12.52 -17.57
CA PHE A 220 -3.71 -12.13 -18.98
C PHE A 220 -2.82 -13.01 -19.87
N SER A 221 -1.67 -13.45 -19.35
CA SER A 221 -0.74 -14.30 -20.11
C SER A 221 -1.31 -15.70 -20.31
N GLN A 222 -2.00 -16.24 -19.31
CA GLN A 222 -2.69 -17.53 -19.40
C GLN A 222 -3.79 -17.50 -20.48
N LEU A 223 -4.54 -16.39 -20.58
CA LEU A 223 -5.64 -16.24 -21.55
C LEU A 223 -5.16 -16.20 -23.02
N LYS A 224 -3.88 -15.91 -23.22
CA LYS A 224 -3.27 -15.81 -24.56
C LYS A 224 -2.71 -17.14 -25.07
N GLU A 225 -2.52 -18.12 -24.18
CA GLU A 225 -1.98 -19.44 -24.48
C GLU A 225 -3.07 -20.38 -25.03
#